data_AF-A0A5K0WY89-F1
#
_entry.id   AF-A0A5K0WY89-F1
#
_cell.length_a   1.000
_cell.length_b   1.000
_cell.length_c   1.000
_cell.angle_alpha   90.00
_cell.angle_beta   90.00
_cell.angle_gamma   90.00
#
_symmetry.space_group_name_H-M   'P 1'
#
loop_
_entity.id
_entity.type
_entity.pdbx_description
1 polymer ?
#
loop_
_entity_poly.entity_id
_entity_poly.type
_entity_poly.pdbx_seq_one_letter_code
_entity_poly.pdbx_strand_id
1 'polypeptide(L)'
;VLKMMHAVSCHKSVNRMSASAVAACMAPLLLRALLAGDCELEGDFDISGDGSSQLLAAAAAANHAHVIVTTLLEEYDSIFG
;
A
#
# COMPACT_ATOMS: atom_id res chain seq x y z
N VAL A 1 -6.09 7.56 8.86
CA VAL A 1 -4.84 6.77 8.81
C VAL A 1 -3.72 7.51 8.09
N LEU A 2 -3.93 8.07 6.88
CA LEU A 2 -2.90 8.78 6.12
C LEU A 2 -2.21 9.92 6.89
N LYS A 3 -2.97 10.78 7.60
CA LYS A 3 -2.41 11.83 8.48
C LYS A 3 -1.45 11.30 9.55
N MET A 4 -1.75 10.13 10.12
CA MET A 4 -0.88 9.48 11.10
C MET A 4 0.40 8.97 10.43
N MET A 5 0.28 8.33 9.26
CA MET A 5 1.44 7.89 8.47
C MET A 5 2.35 9.06 8.11
N HIS A 6 1.78 10.20 7.70
CA HIS A 6 2.51 11.43 7.41
C HIS A 6 3.27 11.94 8.64
N ALA A 7 2.60 12.01 9.80
CA ALA A 7 3.25 12.38 11.04
C ALA A 7 4.43 11.45 11.40
N VAL A 8 4.30 10.14 11.17
CA VAL A 8 5.40 9.18 11.36
C VAL A 8 6.55 9.50 10.41
N SER A 9 6.30 9.71 9.12
CA SER A 9 7.37 10.02 8.15
C SER A 9 8.06 11.37 8.42
N CYS A 10 7.34 12.38 8.94
CA CYS A 10 7.94 13.66 9.33
C CYS A 10 8.95 13.53 10.48
N HIS A 11 8.81 12.51 11.34
CA HIS A 11 9.71 12.26 12.46
C HIS A 11 10.82 11.24 12.15
N LYS A 12 11.19 11.09 10.86
CA LYS A 12 12.23 10.16 10.38
C LYS A 12 13.56 10.26 11.14
N SER A 13 13.94 11.45 11.60
CA SER A 13 15.19 11.64 12.36
C SER A 13 15.22 10.85 13.67
N VAL A 14 14.05 10.57 14.26
CA VAL A 14 13.91 9.83 15.53
C VAL A 14 13.55 8.37 15.29
N ASN A 15 12.54 8.12 14.44
CA ASN A 15 11.99 6.78 14.24
C ASN A 15 12.60 6.02 13.05
N ARG A 16 13.43 6.67 12.23
CA ARG A 16 14.08 6.14 11.02
C ARG A 16 13.14 5.70 9.89
N MET A 17 11.84 6.00 10.01
CA MET A 17 10.83 5.65 9.02
C MET A 17 10.70 6.76 7.98
N SER A 18 11.21 6.53 6.76
CA SER A 18 10.90 7.38 5.60
C SER A 18 9.48 7.14 5.08
N ALA A 19 8.96 8.01 4.21
CA ALA A 19 7.69 7.78 3.52
C ALA A 19 7.65 6.40 2.83
N SER A 20 8.72 6.04 2.10
CA SER A 20 8.87 4.71 1.50
C SER A 20 8.89 3.58 2.55
N ALA A 21 9.58 3.74 3.69
CA ALA A 21 9.57 2.72 4.75
C ALA A 21 8.17 2.54 5.35
N VAL A 22 7.42 3.63 5.55
CA VAL A 22 6.02 3.58 5.99
C VAL A 22 5.17 2.88 4.93
N ALA A 23 5.30 3.22 3.66
CA ALA A 23 4.56 2.59 2.57
C ALA A 23 4.83 1.08 2.45
N ALA A 24 6.09 0.66 2.61
CA ALA A 24 6.48 -0.75 2.60
C ALA A 24 5.81 -1.55 3.74
N CYS A 25 5.64 -0.94 4.92
CA CYS A 25 4.95 -1.58 6.03
C CYS A 25 3.43 -1.66 5.85
N MET A 26 2.84 -0.79 5.01
CA MET A 26 1.38 -0.71 4.83
C MET A 26 0.89 -1.47 3.59
N ALA A 27 1.74 -1.65 2.57
CA ALA A 27 1.42 -2.44 1.37
C ALA A 27 0.90 -3.87 1.66
N PRO A 28 1.42 -4.62 2.67
CA PRO A 28 0.91 -5.94 3.00
C PRO A 28 -0.55 -5.96 3.51
N LEU A 29 -1.00 -4.89 4.15
CA LEU A 29 -2.38 -4.80 4.69
C LEU A 29 -3.40 -4.57 3.57
N LEU A 30 -3.04 -3.76 2.56
CA LEU A 30 -3.84 -3.54 1.36
C LEU A 30 -3.93 -4.83 0.53
N LEU A 31 -2.83 -5.58 0.48
CA LEU A 31 -2.80 -6.88 -0.16
C LEU A 31 -3.70 -7.90 0.54
N ARG A 32 -3.68 -7.93 1.88
CA ARG A 32 -4.58 -8.80 2.66
C ARG A 32 -6.06 -8.51 2.36
N ALA A 33 -6.46 -7.24 2.25
CA ALA A 33 -7.84 -6.90 1.90
C ALA A 33 -8.21 -7.36 0.48
N LEU A 34 -7.28 -7.26 -0.49
CA LEU A 34 -7.48 -7.77 -1.85
C LEU A 34 -7.67 -9.29 -1.88
N LEU A 35 -6.84 -10.04 -1.15
CA LEU A 35 -6.92 -11.50 -1.10
C LEU A 35 -8.06 -12.03 -0.24
N ALA A 36 -8.51 -11.26 0.76
CA ALA A 36 -9.66 -11.60 1.60
C ALA A 36 -11.00 -11.41 0.88
N GLY A 37 -11.02 -10.79 -0.30
CA GLY A 37 -12.24 -10.45 -1.02
C GLY A 37 -12.98 -9.24 -0.45
N ASP A 38 -12.35 -8.48 0.45
CA ASP A 38 -12.95 -7.29 1.09
C ASP A 38 -12.99 -6.06 0.14
N CYS A 39 -12.40 -6.19 -1.05
CA CYS A 39 -12.43 -5.18 -2.10
C CYS A 39 -12.92 -5.84 -3.39
N GLU A 40 -14.14 -5.50 -3.81
CA GLU A 40 -14.73 -5.90 -5.09
C GLU A 40 -13.94 -5.21 -6.21
N LEU A 41 -12.87 -5.84 -6.68
CA LEU A 41 -12.18 -5.40 -7.89
C LEU A 41 -13.01 -5.87 -9.07
N GLU A 42 -13.61 -4.93 -9.79
CA GLU A 42 -14.31 -5.16 -11.05
C GLU A 42 -13.27 -5.64 -12.09
N GLY A 43 -12.98 -6.93 -12.05
CA GLY A 43 -11.87 -7.53 -12.77
C GLY A 43 -11.62 -8.91 -12.21
N ASP A 44 -12.33 -9.88 -12.78
CA ASP A 44 -12.19 -11.34 -12.74
C ASP A 44 -10.85 -11.87 -12.17
N PHE A 45 -10.63 -11.72 -10.86
CA PHE A 45 -9.64 -12.51 -10.15
C PHE A 45 -10.29 -13.87 -9.97
N ASP A 46 -10.26 -14.68 -11.02
CA ASP A 46 -10.73 -16.05 -10.94
C ASP A 46 -9.87 -16.79 -9.89
N ILE A 47 -10.43 -16.93 -8.69
CA ILE A 47 -9.81 -17.60 -7.53
C ILE A 47 -9.62 -19.12 -7.82
N SER A 48 -9.98 -19.60 -9.02
CA SER A 48 -9.80 -20.98 -9.46
C SER A 48 -8.46 -21.28 -10.17
N GLY A 49 -7.60 -20.29 -10.42
CA GLY A 49 -6.33 -20.47 -11.18
C GLY A 49 -5.08 -20.65 -10.31
N ASP A 50 -4.17 -21.55 -10.74
CA ASP A 50 -2.79 -21.76 -10.28
C ASP A 50 -2.24 -20.68 -9.32
N GLY A 51 -1.95 -21.06 -8.07
CA GLY A 51 -1.50 -20.16 -6.99
C GLY A 51 -0.25 -19.32 -7.28
N SER A 52 0.53 -19.63 -8.32
CA SER A 52 1.66 -18.80 -8.75
C SER A 52 1.23 -17.51 -9.47
N SER A 53 0.16 -17.58 -10.28
CA SER A 53 -0.42 -16.43 -10.99
C SER A 53 -1.03 -15.41 -10.02
N GLN A 54 -1.69 -15.91 -8.98
CA GLN A 54 -2.22 -15.10 -7.89
C GLN A 54 -1.11 -14.41 -7.09
N LEU A 55 -0.01 -15.11 -6.82
CA LEU A 55 1.14 -14.54 -6.12
C LEU A 55 1.77 -13.38 -6.92
N LEU A 56 1.86 -13.53 -8.25
CA LEU A 56 2.41 -12.51 -9.14
C LEU A 56 1.52 -11.27 -9.21
N ALA A 57 0.20 -11.46 -9.35
CA ALA A 57 -0.75 -10.35 -9.35
C ALA A 57 -0.79 -9.63 -7.99
N ALA A 58 -0.69 -10.40 -6.89
CA ALA A 58 -0.58 -9.86 -5.55
C ALA A 58 0.71 -9.03 -5.39
N ALA A 59 1.86 -9.51 -5.88
CA ALA A 59 3.09 -8.74 -5.86
C ALA A 59 2.97 -7.42 -6.66
N ALA A 60 2.31 -7.45 -7.82
CA ALA A 60 2.03 -6.24 -8.60
C ALA A 60 1.13 -5.25 -7.84
N ALA A 61 0.04 -5.73 -7.23
CA ALA A 61 -0.84 -4.90 -6.41
C ALA A 61 -0.13 -4.30 -5.19
N ALA A 62 0.74 -5.06 -4.52
CA ALA A 62 1.55 -4.58 -3.40
C ALA A 62 2.52 -3.47 -3.85
N ASN A 63 3.16 -3.64 -5.01
CA ASN A 63 4.03 -2.61 -5.58
C ASN A 63 3.24 -1.34 -5.93
N HIS A 64 2.05 -1.47 -6.51
CA HIS A 64 1.19 -0.33 -6.81
C HIS A 64 0.75 0.38 -5.53
N ALA A 65 0.33 -0.37 -4.51
CA ALA A 65 -0.04 0.15 -3.20
C ALA A 65 1.12 0.91 -2.54
N HIS A 66 2.35 0.38 -2.62
CA HIS A 66 3.55 1.05 -2.11
C HIS A 66 3.76 2.40 -2.78
N VAL A 67 3.67 2.46 -4.12
CA VAL A 67 3.84 3.72 -4.88
C VAL A 67 2.77 4.73 -4.49
N ILE A 68 1.50 4.32 -4.48
CA ILE A 68 0.37 5.20 -4.12
C ILE A 68 0.57 5.80 -2.72
N VAL A 69 0.85 4.95 -1.72
CA VAL A 69 1.04 5.42 -0.35
C VAL A 69 2.25 6.34 -0.25
N THR A 70 3.36 6.02 -0.93
CA THR A 70 4.56 6.87 -0.93
C THR A 70 4.25 8.25 -1.51
N THR A 71 3.61 8.31 -2.68
CA THR A 71 3.24 9.59 -3.31
C THR A 71 2.27 10.41 -2.44
N LEU A 72 1.25 9.77 -1.84
CA LEU A 72 0.31 10.45 -0.95
C LEU A 72 0.99 11.02 0.32
N LEU A 73 2.10 10.44 0.75
CA LEU A 73 2.87 10.94 1.90
C LEU A 73 3.86 12.04 1.51
N GLU A 74 4.47 11.95 0.34
CA GLU A 74 5.40 12.97 -0.17
C GLU A 74 4.67 14.27 -0.54
N GLU A 75 3.48 14.15 -1.14
CA GLU A 75 2.65 15.29 -1.58
C GLU A 75 1.56 15.66 -0.58
N TYR A 76 1.63 15.16 0.66
CA TYR A 76 0.54 15.28 1.64
C TYR A 76 0.10 16.74 1.86
N ASP A 77 1.06 17.65 2.09
CA ASP A 77 0.76 19.07 2.34
C ASP A 77 0.30 19.81 1.07
N SER A 78 0.69 19.34 -0.12
CA SER A 78 0.23 19.87 -1.41
C SER A 78 -1.23 19.50 -1.69
N ILE A 79 -1.63 18.27 -1.33
CA ILE A 79 -2.96 17.72 -1.60
C ILE A 79 -3.98 18.10 -0.51
N PHE A 80 -3.55 18.16 0.76
CA PHE A 80 -4.45 18.27 1.92
C PHE A 80 -4.15 19.47 2.83
N GLY A 81 -3.17 20.30 2.49
CA GLY A 81 -2.78 21.51 3.23
C GLY A 81 -3.70 22.70 3.02
#